data_AF-A0A2V9F9K4-F1
#
_entry.id   AF-A0A2V9F9K4-F1
#
_cell.length_a   1.000
_cell.length_b   1.000
_cell.length_c   1.000
_cell.angle_alpha   90.00
_cell.angle_beta   90.00
_cell.angle_gamma   90.00
#
_symmetry.space_group_name_H-M   'P 1'
#
loop_
_entity.id
_entity.type
_entity.pdbx_description
1 polymer ?
#
loop_
_entity_poly.entity_id
_entity_poly.type
_entity_poly.pdbx_seq_one_letter_code
_entity_poly.pdbx_strand_id
1 'polypeptide(L)'
;MIYQRQFSLGQNKNLASATDALGRLRANPANAVAVMALYEACDRELQEVAVRYFGKNQLGKKAVLNLLVAVVSRAWSYDPQSMSASEWVSRMADAEARKLREPLDANRQHSPRLPRAV
;
A
#
# COMPACT_ATOMS: atom_id res chain seq x y z
N MET A 1 -27.13 3.57 18.24
CA MET A 1 -26.49 3.32 16.91
C MET A 1 -25.94 4.63 16.31
N ILE A 2 -24.92 5.24 16.92
CA ILE A 2 -24.32 6.50 16.42
C ILE A 2 -22.95 6.21 15.76
N TYR A 3 -22.22 5.21 16.29
CA TYR A 3 -20.90 4.79 15.80
C TYR A 3 -20.89 4.30 14.35
N GLN A 4 -21.92 3.57 13.92
CA GLN A 4 -21.98 2.99 12.58
C GLN A 4 -22.12 4.05 11.49
N ARG A 5 -22.83 5.16 11.78
CA ARG A 5 -23.03 6.28 10.83
C ARG A 5 -21.78 7.12 10.66
N GLN A 6 -21.04 7.39 11.74
CA GLN A 6 -19.78 8.13 11.70
C GLN A 6 -18.68 7.33 10.99
N PHE A 7 -18.65 6.01 11.19
CA PHE A 7 -17.72 5.12 10.51
C PHE A 7 -17.96 5.08 8.99
N SER A 8 -19.22 4.91 8.54
CA SER A 8 -19.55 4.97 7.12
C SER A 8 -19.25 6.34 6.46
N LEU A 9 -19.45 7.44 7.18
CA LEU A 9 -19.13 8.78 6.67
C LEU A 9 -17.63 9.02 6.53
N GLY A 10 -16.83 8.54 7.49
CA GLY A 10 -15.36 8.61 7.43
C GLY A 10 -14.81 7.77 6.26
N GLN A 11 -15.31 6.55 6.10
CA GLN A 11 -14.91 5.67 4.99
C GLN A 11 -15.28 6.24 3.61
N ASN A 12 -16.47 6.81 3.47
CA ASN A 12 -16.90 7.42 2.21
C ASN A 12 -16.10 8.67 1.85
N LYS A 13 -15.71 9.49 2.83
CA LYS A 13 -14.83 10.64 2.61
C LYS A 13 -13.43 10.21 2.16
N ASN A 14 -12.90 9.14 2.77
CA ASN A 14 -11.59 8.60 2.41
C ASN A 14 -11.57 7.97 1.01
N LEU A 15 -12.66 7.30 0.61
CA LEU A 15 -12.78 6.74 -0.75
C LEU A 15 -12.87 7.82 -1.83
N ALA A 16 -13.62 8.89 -1.57
CA ALA A 16 -13.70 10.04 -2.46
C ALA A 16 -12.35 10.78 -2.56
N SER A 17 -11.65 10.97 -1.44
CA SER A 17 -10.34 11.62 -1.42
C SER A 17 -9.27 10.78 -2.12
N ALA A 18 -9.26 9.46 -1.94
CA ALA A 18 -8.35 8.57 -2.66
C ALA A 18 -8.59 8.62 -4.18
N THR A 19 -9.85 8.65 -4.61
CA THR A 19 -10.21 8.72 -6.04
C THR A 19 -9.78 10.06 -6.66
N ASP A 20 -10.03 11.18 -6.00
CA ASP A 20 -9.57 12.50 -6.45
C ASP A 20 -8.04 12.59 -6.48
N ALA A 21 -7.36 12.09 -5.43
CA ALA A 21 -5.91 12.05 -5.36
C ALA A 21 -5.31 11.23 -6.51
N LEU A 22 -5.84 10.03 -6.78
CA LEU A 22 -5.42 9.22 -7.93
C LEU A 22 -5.67 9.95 -9.25
N GLY A 23 -6.82 10.62 -9.42
CA GLY A 23 -7.10 11.44 -10.59
C GLY A 23 -6.06 12.53 -10.84
N ARG A 24 -5.63 13.22 -9.78
CA ARG A 24 -4.56 14.23 -9.86
C ARG A 24 -3.19 13.63 -10.16
N LEU A 25 -2.89 12.46 -9.58
CA LEU A 25 -1.63 11.75 -9.83
C LEU A 25 -1.55 11.15 -11.23
N ARG A 26 -2.69 10.81 -11.85
CA ARG A 26 -2.75 10.44 -13.29
C ARG A 26 -2.27 11.56 -14.18
N ALA A 27 -2.63 12.82 -13.86
CA ALA A 27 -2.21 13.99 -14.62
C ALA A 27 -0.78 14.45 -14.26
N ASN A 28 -0.41 14.37 -12.98
CA ASN A 28 0.91 14.75 -12.48
C ASN A 28 1.35 13.85 -11.32
N PRO A 29 2.21 12.84 -11.59
CA PRO A 29 2.72 11.94 -10.55
C PRO A 29 3.56 12.63 -9.46
N ALA A 30 4.10 13.83 -9.73
CA ALA A 30 4.90 14.60 -8.78
C ALA A 30 4.06 15.54 -7.89
N ASN A 31 2.72 15.47 -7.98
CA ASN A 31 1.84 16.29 -7.14
C ASN A 31 1.89 15.83 -5.68
N ALA A 32 2.76 16.46 -4.88
CA ALA A 32 2.99 16.12 -3.48
C ALA A 32 1.72 16.16 -2.61
N VAL A 33 0.81 17.11 -2.87
CA VAL A 33 -0.47 17.21 -2.15
C VAL A 33 -1.34 16.00 -2.43
N ALA A 34 -1.39 15.55 -3.69
CA ALA A 34 -2.14 14.35 -4.06
C ALA A 34 -1.49 13.07 -3.50
N VAL A 35 -0.16 13.00 -3.43
CA VAL A 35 0.55 11.88 -2.77
C VAL A 35 0.19 11.80 -1.29
N MET A 36 0.21 12.94 -0.58
CA MET A 36 -0.18 12.98 0.83
C MET A 36 -1.64 12.60 1.04
N ALA A 37 -2.56 13.16 0.25
CA ALA A 37 -3.98 12.83 0.35
C ALA A 37 -4.25 11.34 0.10
N LEU A 38 -3.54 10.73 -0.86
CA LEU A 38 -3.61 9.30 -1.12
C LEU A 38 -3.07 8.47 0.05
N TYR A 39 -1.94 8.89 0.63
CA TYR A 39 -1.38 8.22 1.80
C TYR A 39 -2.35 8.26 2.98
N GLU A 40 -2.91 9.41 3.34
CA GLU A 40 -3.86 9.54 4.44
C GLU A 40 -5.14 8.71 4.20
N ALA A 41 -5.61 8.66 2.95
CA ALA A 41 -6.81 7.92 2.59
C ALA A 41 -6.63 6.39 2.60
N CYS A 42 -5.41 5.90 2.30
CA CYS A 42 -5.12 4.48 2.11
C CYS A 42 -4.01 3.94 3.05
N ASP A 43 -3.64 4.68 4.10
CA ASP A 43 -2.59 4.31 5.06
C ASP A 43 -2.86 2.93 5.66
N ARG A 44 -4.13 2.66 5.98
CA ARG A 44 -4.55 1.38 6.55
C ARG A 44 -4.27 0.21 5.59
N GLU A 45 -4.66 0.32 4.33
CA GLU A 45 -4.45 -0.70 3.31
C GLU A 45 -2.96 -0.96 3.08
N LEU A 46 -2.16 0.11 3.01
CA LEU A 46 -0.71 0.01 2.85
C LEU A 46 -0.04 -0.63 4.07
N GLN A 47 -0.48 -0.29 5.28
CA GLN A 47 -0.01 -0.90 6.52
C GLN A 47 -0.39 -2.37 6.62
N GLU A 48 -1.62 -2.75 6.27
CA GLU A 48 -2.08 -4.13 6.29
C GLU A 48 -1.22 -5.01 5.36
N VAL A 49 -0.94 -4.54 4.14
CA VAL A 49 -0.04 -5.24 3.20
C VAL A 49 1.40 -5.28 3.74
N ALA A 50 1.93 -4.15 4.22
CA ALA A 50 3.29 -4.11 4.74
C ALA A 50 3.49 -5.07 5.92
N VAL A 51 2.54 -5.12 6.86
CA VAL A 51 2.57 -6.05 8.00
C VAL A 51 2.49 -7.49 7.53
N ARG A 52 1.67 -7.79 6.52
CA ARG A 52 1.50 -9.15 5.98
C ARG A 52 2.81 -9.72 5.41
N TYR A 53 3.58 -8.94 4.65
CA TYR A 53 4.80 -9.42 3.98
C TYR A 53 6.09 -9.18 4.79
N PHE A 54 6.12 -8.15 5.62
CA PHE A 54 7.36 -7.68 6.27
C PHE A 54 7.30 -7.71 7.81
N GLY A 55 6.11 -7.93 8.38
CA GLY A 55 5.87 -7.98 9.82
C GLY A 55 5.73 -6.60 10.47
N LYS A 56 5.37 -6.59 11.75
CA LYS A 56 5.20 -5.38 12.58
C LYS A 56 6.54 -4.85 13.10
N ASN A 57 7.50 -4.60 12.21
CA ASN A 57 8.85 -4.13 12.57
C ASN A 57 9.23 -2.89 11.74
N GLN A 58 10.46 -2.40 11.91
CA GLN A 58 10.97 -1.23 11.18
C GLN A 58 10.99 -1.43 9.66
N LEU A 59 11.15 -2.67 9.20
CA LEU A 59 11.13 -3.01 7.78
C LEU A 59 9.71 -2.89 7.22
N GLY A 60 8.68 -3.31 7.97
CA GLY A 60 7.28 -3.05 7.63
C GLY A 60 6.97 -1.56 7.50
N LYS A 61 7.43 -0.73 8.44
CA LYS A 61 7.25 0.74 8.36
C LYS A 61 7.90 1.35 7.12
N LYS A 62 9.10 0.92 6.76
CA LYS A 62 9.77 1.38 5.52
C LYS A 62 9.07 0.86 4.26
N ALA A 63 8.54 -0.36 4.32
CA ALA A 63 7.81 -0.95 3.20
C ALA A 63 6.58 -0.13 2.85
N VAL A 64 5.82 0.39 3.81
CA VAL A 64 4.65 1.27 3.55
C VAL A 64 4.98 2.40 2.58
N LEU A 65 6.10 3.11 2.77
CA LEU A 65 6.51 4.21 1.89
C LEU A 65 6.89 3.70 0.49
N ASN A 66 7.59 2.57 0.39
CA ASN A 66 7.92 1.97 -0.90
C ASN A 66 6.65 1.53 -1.66
N LEU A 67 5.67 0.98 -0.95
CA LEU A 67 4.38 0.60 -1.51
C LEU A 67 3.62 1.83 -2.00
N LEU A 68 3.61 2.93 -1.23
CA LEU A 68 3.02 4.19 -1.67
C LEU A 68 3.66 4.70 -2.97
N VAL A 69 5.00 4.71 -3.06
CA VAL A 69 5.70 5.14 -4.28
C VAL A 69 5.32 4.25 -5.48
N ALA A 70 5.22 2.94 -5.28
CA ALA A 70 4.78 2.02 -6.33
C ALA A 70 3.34 2.27 -6.78
N VAL A 71 2.44 2.61 -5.86
CA VAL A 71 1.06 2.99 -6.16
C VAL A 71 1.03 4.29 -6.97
N VAL A 72 1.75 5.33 -6.51
CA VAL A 72 1.82 6.65 -7.18
C VAL A 72 2.38 6.53 -8.60
N SER A 73 3.47 5.79 -8.78
CA SER A 73 4.10 5.59 -10.11
C SER A 73 3.21 4.84 -11.11
N ARG A 74 2.18 4.13 -10.62
CA ARG A 74 1.21 3.39 -11.43
C ARG A 74 -0.16 4.07 -11.48
N ALA A 75 -0.33 5.24 -10.88
CA ALA A 75 -1.63 5.92 -10.80
C ALA A 75 -2.28 6.12 -12.19
N TRP A 76 -1.48 6.31 -13.24
CA TRP A 76 -1.92 6.43 -14.63
C TRP A 76 -2.81 5.26 -15.11
N SER A 77 -2.67 4.06 -14.54
CA SER A 77 -3.46 2.87 -14.90
C SER A 77 -4.71 2.66 -14.05
N TYR A 78 -4.99 3.54 -13.07
CA TYR A 78 -6.20 3.47 -12.27
C TYR A 78 -7.42 3.87 -13.10
N ASP A 79 -8.40 2.96 -13.19
CA ASP A 79 -9.70 3.23 -13.77
C ASP A 79 -10.81 3.17 -12.70
N PRO A 80 -11.42 4.31 -12.33
CA PRO A 80 -12.45 4.38 -11.30
C PRO A 80 -13.79 3.71 -11.70
N GLN A 81 -14.01 3.41 -12.99
CA GLN A 81 -15.23 2.70 -13.42
C GLN A 81 -15.14 1.19 -13.17
N SER A 82 -13.92 0.65 -13.22
CA SER A 82 -13.69 -0.80 -13.08
C SER A 82 -13.54 -1.28 -11.64
N MET A 83 -13.01 -0.43 -10.75
CA MET A 83 -12.61 -0.84 -9.40
C MET A 83 -12.50 0.35 -8.46
N SER A 84 -12.75 0.12 -7.16
CA SER A 84 -12.59 1.15 -6.13
C SER A 84 -11.11 1.51 -5.91
N ALA A 85 -10.84 2.76 -5.49
CA ALA A 85 -9.48 3.22 -5.19
C ALA A 85 -8.78 2.33 -4.14
N SER A 86 -9.46 2.00 -3.04
CA SER A 86 -8.92 1.15 -1.97
C SER A 86 -8.53 -0.23 -2.49
N GLU A 87 -9.42 -0.89 -3.25
CA GLU A 87 -9.13 -2.20 -3.83
C GLU A 87 -7.98 -2.14 -4.84
N TRP A 88 -7.94 -1.12 -5.70
CA TRP A 88 -6.84 -0.93 -6.64
C TRP A 88 -5.50 -0.73 -5.92
N VAL A 89 -5.47 0.12 -4.89
CA VAL A 89 -4.29 0.37 -4.04
C VAL A 89 -3.82 -0.91 -3.37
N SER A 90 -4.73 -1.68 -2.75
CA SER A 90 -4.38 -2.96 -2.13
C SER A 90 -3.77 -3.94 -3.14
N ARG A 91 -4.33 -4.07 -4.35
CA ARG A 91 -3.77 -4.95 -5.39
C ARG A 91 -2.39 -4.50 -5.84
N MET A 92 -2.19 -3.21 -6.05
CA MET A 92 -0.89 -2.66 -6.45
C MET A 92 0.15 -2.84 -5.35
N ALA A 93 -0.23 -2.60 -4.10
CA ALA A 93 0.61 -2.81 -2.94
C ALA A 93 0.96 -4.29 -2.74
N ASP A 94 -0.02 -5.21 -2.85
CA ASP A 94 0.21 -6.66 -2.75
C ASP A 94 1.19 -7.15 -3.84
N ALA A 95 1.00 -6.69 -5.09
CA ALA A 95 1.88 -7.03 -6.20
C ALA A 95 3.31 -6.53 -5.99
N GLU A 96 3.48 -5.31 -5.47
CA GLU A 96 4.80 -4.76 -5.17
C GLU A 96 5.45 -5.45 -3.96
N ALA A 97 4.70 -5.67 -2.89
CA ALA A 97 5.18 -6.35 -1.69
C ALA A 97 5.70 -7.75 -2.02
N ARG A 98 5.02 -8.49 -2.89
CA ARG A 98 5.46 -9.80 -3.37
C ARG A 98 6.80 -9.72 -4.09
N LYS A 99 6.95 -8.78 -5.04
CA LYS A 99 8.21 -8.56 -5.78
C LYS A 99 9.37 -8.20 -4.84
N LEU A 100 9.12 -7.37 -3.84
CA LEU A 100 10.13 -6.99 -2.84
C LEU A 100 10.48 -8.14 -1.89
N ARG A 101 9.53 -9.08 -1.67
CA ARG A 101 9.70 -10.21 -0.76
C ARG A 101 10.45 -11.37 -1.38
N GLU A 102 10.21 -11.66 -2.67
CA GLU A 102 10.81 -12.79 -3.39
C GLU A 102 12.35 -12.87 -3.23
N PRO A 103 13.14 -11.78 -3.43
CA PRO A 103 14.59 -11.82 -3.24
C PRO A 103 15.02 -12.07 -1.78
N LEU A 104 14.23 -11.57 -0.80
CA LEU A 104 14.53 -11.75 0.62
C LEU A 104 14.37 -13.20 1.06
N ASP A 105 13.38 -13.90 0.50
CA ASP A 105 13.16 -15.32 0.79
C ASP A 105 14.17 -16.21 0.06
N ALA A 106 14.57 -15.87 -1.17
CA ALA A 106 15.64 -16.57 -1.89
C ALA A 106 16.99 -16.53 -1.13
N ASN A 107 17.36 -15.37 -0.57
CA ASN A 107 18.58 -15.22 0.22
C ASN A 107 18.55 -15.99 1.56
N ARG A 108 17.37 -16.18 2.16
CA ARG A 108 17.22 -17.01 3.38
C ARG A 108 17.44 -18.50 3.10
N GLN A 109 17.08 -18.97 1.91
CA GLN A 109 17.29 -20.37 1.53
C GLN A 109 18.74 -20.69 1.19
N HIS A 110 19.52 -19.70 0.75
CA HIS A 110 20.95 -19.85 0.43
C HIS A 110 21.90 -19.76 1.62
N SER A 111 21.41 -19.49 2.83
CA SER A 111 22.25 -19.49 4.03
C SER A 111 22.39 -20.93 4.57
N PRO A 112 23.58 -21.56 4.50
CA PRO A 112 23.76 -22.89 5.06
C PRO A 112 23.52 -22.82 6.56
N ARG A 113 22.58 -23.63 7.06
CA ARG A 113 22.46 -23.87 8.50
C ARG A 113 23.71 -24.62 8.94
N LEU A 114 24.67 -23.90 9.51
CA LEU A 114 25.80 -24.54 10.18
C LEU A 114 25.25 -25.45 11.29
N PRO A 115 25.66 -26.73 11.35
CA PRO A 115 25.19 -27.64 12.37
C PRO A 115 25.58 -27.09 13.74
N ARG A 116 24.60 -27.07 14.64
CA ARG A 116 24.78 -26.69 16.05
C ARG A 116 25.66 -27.77 16.67
N ALA A 117 26.90 -27.42 17.01
CA ALA A 117 27.77 -28.30 17.78
C ALA A 117 27.08 -28.65 19.10
N VAL A 118 26.98 -29.95 19.39
CA VAL A 118 26.49 -30.52 20.65
C VAL A 118 27.68 -30.79 21.55
#